data_AF-A0A1I2S1Q3-F1
#
_entry.id   AF-A0A1I2S1Q3-F1
#
_cell.length_a   1.000
_cell.length_b   1.000
_cell.length_c   1.000
_cell.angle_alpha   90.00
_cell.angle_beta   90.00
_cell.angle_gamma   90.00
#
_symmetry.space_group_name_H-M   'P 1'
#
loop_
_entity.id
_entity.type
_entity.pdbx_description
1 polymer ?
#
loop_
_entity_poly.entity_id
_entity_poly.type
_entity_poly.pdbx_seq_one_letter_code
_entity_poly.pdbx_strand_id
1 'polypeptide(L)'
;MEQQEQNTVNETTVKAFVSTVKAVNNEEKYVFYKITNTKNQKTKIIQPITFEDGMNPGKIKVISIKKMSDESDIIFEVGFDKFKFPKEKIDSGEIIIEEKEYIPKLPKRRKNGCIPCRNCGACGW
;
A
#
# COMPACT_ATOMS: atom_id res chain seq x y z
N MET A 1 -53.35 -17.72 8.59
CA MET A 1 -52.41 -18.73 8.09
C MET A 1 -52.20 -18.42 6.63
N GLU A 2 -50.99 -17.99 6.26
CA GLU A 2 -50.33 -18.22 4.97
C GLU A 2 -49.07 -17.33 4.95
N GLN A 3 -47.94 -17.97 5.23
CA GLN A 3 -46.58 -17.43 5.09
C GLN A 3 -46.09 -17.80 3.69
N GLN A 4 -45.66 -16.83 2.86
CA GLN A 4 -44.76 -17.02 1.72
C GLN A 4 -44.15 -15.65 1.37
N GLU A 5 -42.91 -15.46 0.97
CA GLU A 5 -41.66 -16.22 0.98
C GLU A 5 -40.58 -15.14 0.80
N GLN A 6 -39.49 -15.27 1.55
CA GLN A 6 -38.36 -14.36 1.52
C GLN A 6 -37.53 -14.62 0.25
N ASN A 7 -37.31 -13.59 -0.58
CA ASN A 7 -36.26 -13.60 -1.60
C ASN A 7 -35.27 -12.47 -1.29
N THR A 8 -34.30 -12.79 -0.46
CA THR A 8 -33.09 -12.00 -0.22
C THR A 8 -32.15 -12.16 -1.41
N VAL A 9 -32.11 -11.15 -2.28
CA VAL A 9 -31.05 -11.02 -3.29
C VAL A 9 -29.78 -10.61 -2.55
N ASN A 10 -28.87 -11.57 -2.37
CA ASN A 10 -27.50 -11.32 -1.93
C ASN A 10 -26.75 -10.54 -3.01
N GLU A 11 -26.87 -9.21 -2.99
CA GLU A 11 -25.94 -8.34 -3.70
C GLU A 11 -24.56 -8.45 -3.06
N THR A 12 -23.77 -9.38 -3.60
CA THR A 12 -22.33 -9.44 -3.32
C THR A 12 -21.68 -8.25 -4.01
N THR A 13 -21.63 -7.11 -3.30
CA THR A 13 -20.90 -5.94 -3.77
C THR A 13 -19.40 -6.27 -3.74
N VAL A 14 -18.86 -6.67 -4.89
CA VAL A 14 -17.42 -6.75 -5.13
C VAL A 14 -16.88 -5.33 -5.02
N LYS A 15 -16.37 -4.95 -3.82
CA LYS A 15 -15.64 -3.69 -3.64
C LYS A 15 -14.37 -3.76 -4.46
N ALA A 16 -14.41 -3.18 -5.66
CA ALA A 16 -13.24 -2.95 -6.49
C ALA A 16 -12.18 -2.21 -5.65
N PHE A 17 -11.03 -2.86 -5.47
CA PHE A 17 -9.93 -2.36 -4.67
C PHE A 17 -9.22 -1.24 -5.46
N VAL A 18 -9.65 0.01 -5.27
CA VAL A 18 -8.97 1.16 -5.87
C VAL A 18 -7.78 1.55 -4.98
N SER A 19 -6.62 0.97 -5.27
CA SER A 19 -5.33 1.51 -4.85
C SER A 19 -5.11 2.80 -5.64
N THR A 20 -5.23 3.95 -4.96
CA THR A 20 -5.08 5.25 -5.59
C THR A 20 -3.61 5.45 -5.96
N VAL A 21 -3.26 5.18 -7.21
CA VAL A 21 -1.93 5.44 -7.76
C VAL A 21 -1.86 6.92 -8.14
N LYS A 22 -1.04 7.70 -7.44
CA LYS A 22 -0.83 9.11 -7.76
C LYS A 22 0.53 9.34 -8.41
N ALA A 23 0.58 10.29 -9.33
CA ALA A 23 1.84 10.81 -9.87
C ALA A 23 2.55 11.61 -8.79
N VAL A 24 3.87 11.45 -8.67
CA VAL A 24 4.67 12.22 -7.71
C VAL A 24 4.73 13.68 -8.16
N ASN A 25 3.97 14.55 -7.49
CA ASN A 25 4.20 15.99 -7.50
C ASN A 25 5.18 16.32 -6.36
N ASN A 26 6.11 17.26 -6.57
CA ASN A 26 7.13 17.67 -5.59
C ASN A 26 6.57 18.20 -4.24
N GLU A 27 5.25 18.27 -4.08
CA GLU A 27 4.56 18.77 -2.89
C GLU A 27 3.85 17.66 -2.08
N GLU A 28 3.74 16.43 -2.60
CA GLU A 28 3.13 15.32 -1.84
C GLU A 28 4.15 14.72 -0.86
N LYS A 29 3.88 14.89 0.44
CA LYS A 29 4.62 14.21 1.51
C LYS A 29 4.14 12.76 1.61
N TYR A 30 5.06 11.83 1.40
CA TYR A 30 4.82 10.41 1.66
C TYR A 30 5.40 10.05 3.02
N VAL A 31 4.83 9.03 3.66
CA VAL A 31 5.28 8.55 4.96
C VAL A 31 5.50 7.04 4.94
N PHE A 32 6.39 6.56 5.79
CA PHE A 32 6.54 5.16 6.13
C PHE A 32 6.36 4.97 7.64
N TYR A 33 5.98 3.76 8.04
CA TYR A 33 5.76 3.40 9.43
C TYR A 33 6.80 2.39 9.90
N LYS A 34 7.48 2.71 11.00
CA LYS A 34 8.36 1.77 11.71
C LYS A 34 7.60 1.27 12.94
N ILE A 35 7.35 -0.03 12.97
CA ILE A 35 6.59 -0.69 14.03
C ILE A 35 7.54 -1.57 14.82
N THR A 36 7.71 -1.27 16.11
CA THR A 36 8.61 -1.97 17.01
C THR A 36 7.79 -2.74 18.04
N ASN A 37 7.96 -4.06 18.11
CA ASN A 37 7.46 -4.84 19.22
C ASN A 37 8.50 -4.82 20.34
N THR A 38 8.15 -4.27 21.49
CA THR A 38 9.07 -4.03 22.60
C THR A 38 9.42 -5.31 23.36
N LYS A 39 8.56 -6.33 23.35
CA LYS A 39 8.81 -7.62 24.01
C LYS A 39 9.96 -8.40 23.37
N ASN A 40 10.06 -8.38 22.05
CA ASN A 40 11.06 -9.15 21.31
C ASN A 40 12.02 -8.29 20.48
N GLN A 41 11.92 -6.96 20.61
CA GLN A 41 12.70 -5.96 19.88
C GLN A 41 12.62 -6.10 18.35
N LYS A 42 11.64 -6.84 17.81
CA LYS A 42 11.49 -6.98 16.36
C LYS A 42 10.90 -5.70 15.79
N THR A 43 11.55 -5.20 14.74
CA THR A 43 11.10 -4.04 13.99
C THR A 43 10.56 -4.48 12.63
N LYS A 44 9.40 -3.94 12.26
CA LYS A 44 8.80 -4.06 10.94
C LYS A 44 8.67 -2.69 10.30
N ILE A 45 9.03 -2.57 9.02
CA ILE A 45 8.89 -1.33 8.26
C ILE A 45 7.79 -1.55 7.22
N ILE A 46 6.78 -0.68 7.24
CA ILE A 46 5.75 -0.59 6.21
C ILE A 46 6.06 0.68 5.42
N GLN A 47 6.41 0.54 4.15
CA GLN A 47 6.83 1.64 3.29
C GLN A 47 5.92 1.72 2.05
N PRO A 48 5.77 2.92 1.45
CA PRO A 48 5.11 3.06 0.15
C PRO A 48 5.79 2.22 -0.93
N ILE A 49 5.01 1.81 -1.94
CA ILE A 49 5.56 1.14 -3.12
C ILE A 49 5.84 2.20 -4.19
N THR A 50 7.11 2.33 -4.56
CA THR A 50 7.56 3.27 -5.60
C THR A 50 7.96 2.51 -6.86
N PHE A 51 7.43 2.92 -8.01
CA PHE A 51 7.75 2.33 -9.29
C PHE A 51 7.73 3.36 -10.43
N GLU A 52 8.38 3.04 -11.53
CA GLU A 52 8.36 3.86 -12.74
C GLU A 52 7.10 3.57 -13.56
N ASP A 53 6.47 4.62 -14.10
CA ASP A 53 5.32 4.48 -14.98
C ASP A 53 5.73 3.86 -16.32
N GLY A 54 5.30 2.63 -16.57
CA GLY A 54 5.65 1.92 -17.80
C GLY A 54 5.16 2.60 -19.08
N MET A 55 4.12 3.44 -19.00
CA MET A 55 3.61 4.23 -20.13
C MET A 55 4.29 5.60 -20.25
N ASN A 56 4.97 6.06 -19.21
CA ASN A 56 5.64 7.37 -19.17
C ASN A 56 7.03 7.23 -18.52
N PRO A 57 8.05 6.75 -19.27
CA PRO A 57 9.40 6.62 -18.75
C PRO A 57 9.90 7.93 -18.12
N GLY A 58 10.52 7.83 -16.95
CA GLY A 58 10.99 8.96 -16.14
C GLY A 58 9.95 9.49 -15.15
N LYS A 59 8.67 9.13 -15.27
CA LYS A 59 7.65 9.48 -14.25
C LYS A 59 7.58 8.41 -13.17
N ILE A 60 7.57 8.84 -11.92
CA ILE A 60 7.42 7.98 -10.74
C ILE A 60 5.95 7.92 -10.35
N LYS A 61 5.48 6.73 -10.01
CA LYS A 61 4.22 6.46 -9.33
C LYS A 61 4.50 5.90 -7.94
N VAL A 62 3.71 6.36 -6.97
CA VAL A 62 3.80 5.90 -5.58
C VAL A 62 2.43 5.40 -5.14
N ILE A 63 2.41 4.21 -4.57
CA ILE A 63 1.27 3.69 -3.82
C ILE A 63 1.52 4.02 -2.35
N SER A 64 0.81 5.04 -1.86
CA SER A 64 0.87 5.47 -0.47
C SER A 64 0.29 4.42 0.47
N ILE A 65 0.72 4.48 1.73
CA ILE A 65 0.16 3.66 2.80
C ILE A 65 -1.17 4.28 3.24
N LYS A 66 -2.24 3.48 3.24
CA LYS A 66 -3.50 3.85 3.87
C LYS A 66 -3.48 3.37 5.33
N LYS A 67 -3.60 4.31 6.27
CA LYS A 67 -3.77 4.01 7.69
C LYS A 67 -5.25 4.13 8.05
N MET A 68 -5.80 3.08 8.64
CA MET A 68 -7.17 2.99 9.10
C MET A 68 -7.20 2.47 10.54
N SER A 69 -8.34 2.61 11.19
CA SER A 69 -8.59 2.15 12.55
C SER A 69 -9.99 1.56 12.57
N ASP A 70 -10.14 0.34 13.06
CA ASP A 70 -11.45 -0.23 13.41
C ASP A 70 -11.59 -0.24 14.94
N GLU A 71 -12.50 -1.01 15.53
CA GLU A 71 -12.68 -1.02 16.99
C GLU A 71 -11.45 -1.59 17.72
N SER A 72 -10.90 -2.70 17.23
CA SER A 72 -9.85 -3.48 17.90
C SER A 72 -8.43 -3.21 17.40
N ASP A 73 -8.27 -2.75 16.16
CA ASP A 73 -7.00 -2.74 15.45
C ASP A 73 -6.69 -1.39 14.77
N ILE A 74 -5.39 -1.13 14.64
CA ILE A 74 -4.85 -0.20 13.64
C ILE A 74 -4.44 -1.00 12.43
N ILE A 75 -4.92 -0.58 11.26
CA ILE A 75 -4.73 -1.25 9.98
C ILE A 75 -3.88 -0.38 9.06
N PHE A 76 -2.86 -0.98 8.45
CA PHE A 76 -2.07 -0.38 7.40
C PHE A 76 -2.26 -1.18 6.11
N GLU A 77 -2.60 -0.51 5.02
CA GLU A 77 -2.71 -1.12 3.69
C GLU A 77 -1.77 -0.44 2.71
N VAL A 78 -1.03 -1.23 1.93
CA VAL A 78 -0.16 -0.75 0.87
C VAL A 78 -0.14 -1.75 -0.27
N GLY A 79 -0.57 -1.33 -1.46
CA GLY A 79 -0.77 -2.26 -2.57
C GLY A 79 -1.76 -3.36 -2.18
N PHE A 80 -1.34 -4.62 -2.28
CA PHE A 80 -2.13 -5.78 -1.87
C PHE A 80 -1.86 -6.22 -0.42
N ASP A 81 -0.86 -5.62 0.23
CA ASP A 81 -0.48 -5.99 1.58
C ASP A 81 -1.35 -5.27 2.62
N LYS A 82 -1.79 -6.03 3.62
CA LYS A 82 -2.56 -5.55 4.77
C LYS A 82 -1.90 -6.00 6.07
N PHE A 83 -1.69 -5.05 6.97
CA PHE A 83 -1.09 -5.27 8.27
C PHE A 83 -2.04 -4.78 9.35
N LYS A 84 -2.31 -5.64 10.35
CA LYS A 84 -3.17 -5.32 11.49
C LYS A 84 -2.38 -5.38 12.78
N PHE A 85 -2.63 -4.42 13.66
CA PHE A 85 -2.01 -4.33 14.98
C PHE A 85 -3.08 -4.06 16.03
N PRO A 86 -3.22 -4.93 17.05
CA PRO A 86 -4.20 -4.72 18.11
C PRO A 86 -3.93 -3.43 18.88
N LYS A 87 -4.96 -2.61 19.08
CA LYS A 87 -4.86 -1.35 19.84
C LYS A 87 -4.43 -1.58 21.27
N GLU A 88 -4.96 -2.62 21.93
CA GLU A 88 -4.55 -2.98 23.29
C GLU A 88 -3.03 -3.14 23.43
N LYS A 89 -2.36 -3.66 22.40
CA LYS A 89 -0.90 -3.80 22.38
C LYS A 89 -0.17 -2.48 22.13
N ILE A 90 -0.80 -1.55 21.43
CA ILE A 90 -0.26 -0.20 21.21
C ILE A 90 -0.42 0.61 22.50
N ASP A 91 -1.61 0.57 23.10
CA ASP A 91 -1.96 1.30 24.32
C ASP A 91 -1.17 0.82 25.54
N SER A 92 -0.87 -0.48 25.62
CA SER A 92 0.03 -1.05 26.64
C SER A 92 1.52 -0.77 26.40
N GLY A 93 1.90 -0.16 25.27
CA GLY A 93 3.30 0.07 24.91
C GLY A 93 4.07 -1.17 24.45
N GLU A 94 3.39 -2.31 24.25
CA GLU A 94 4.00 -3.50 23.63
C GLU A 94 4.40 -3.22 22.16
N ILE A 95 3.63 -2.38 21.48
CA ILE A 95 3.86 -2.00 20.09
C ILE A 95 4.01 -0.48 20.00
N ILE A 96 5.17 -0.04 19.50
CA ILE A 96 5.44 1.38 19.23
C ILE A 96 5.39 1.59 17.73
N ILE A 97 4.61 2.59 17.30
CA ILE A 97 4.47 2.97 15.89
C ILE A 97 5.07 4.36 15.69
N GLU A 98 6.14 4.44 14.90
CA GLU A 98 6.77 5.70 14.49
C GLU A 98 6.40 6.01 13.04
N GLU A 99 5.91 7.22 12.78
CA GLU A 99 5.74 7.76 11.43
C GLU A 99 6.99 8.53 11.02
N LYS A 100 7.47 8.31 9.79
CA LYS A 100 8.65 8.98 9.24
C LYS A 100 8.42 9.39 7.80
N GLU A 101 9.07 10.46 7.38
CA GLU A 101 9.01 10.95 6.01
C GLU A 101 9.66 9.96 5.05
N TYR A 102 8.96 9.71 3.93
CA TYR A 102 9.43 8.88 2.83
C TYR A 102 9.68 9.76 1.60
N ILE A 103 10.88 9.67 1.04
CA ILE A 103 11.24 10.35 -0.20
C ILE A 103 11.29 9.30 -1.31
N PRO A 104 10.35 9.32 -2.28
CA PRO A 104 10.38 8.42 -3.43
C PRO A 104 11.68 8.60 -4.19
N LYS A 105 12.37 7.49 -4.46
CA LYS A 105 13.58 7.48 -5.29
C LYS A 105 13.35 6.56 -6.46
N LEU A 106 13.76 7.00 -7.66
CA LEU A 106 13.81 6.11 -8.81
C LEU A 106 14.71 4.91 -8.47
N PRO A 107 14.26 3.68 -8.75
CA PRO A 107 15.19 2.56 -8.76
C PRO A 107 16.31 2.88 -9.76
N LYS A 108 17.56 2.64 -9.37
CA LYS A 108 18.69 2.83 -10.30
C LYS A 108 18.42 1.98 -11.53
N ARG A 109 18.21 2.61 -12.69
CA ARG A 109 18.17 1.89 -13.96
C ARG A 109 19.48 1.10 -14.08
N ARG A 110 19.38 -0.21 -14.24
CA ARG A 110 20.57 -1.02 -14.51
C ARG A 110 21.15 -0.50 -15.82
N LYS A 111 22.42 -0.06 -15.81
CA LYS A 111 23.10 0.45 -17.01
C LYS A 111 23.15 -0.59 -18.15
N ASN A 112 22.99 -1.89 -17.82
CA ASN A 112 23.16 -3.00 -18.76
C ASN A 112 21.95 -3.97 -18.76
N GLY A 113 20.72 -3.50 -19.01
CA GLY A 113 19.62 -4.47 -19.15
C GLY A 113 18.23 -3.89 -19.09
N CYS A 114 17.85 -3.13 -20.11
CA CYS A 114 16.47 -3.21 -20.56
C CYS A 114 16.38 -4.49 -21.41
N ILE A 115 15.57 -5.46 -21.00
CA ILE A 115 15.09 -6.47 -21.96
C ILE A 115 14.14 -5.70 -22.88
N PRO A 116 14.38 -5.64 -24.20
CA PRO A 116 13.48 -4.94 -25.10
C PRO A 116 12.08 -5.54 -24.96
N CYS A 117 11.10 -4.68 -24.68
CA CYS A 117 9.71 -5.10 -24.58
C CYS A 117 9.26 -5.59 -25.96
N ARG A 118 9.12 -6.91 -26.12
CA ARG A 118 8.66 -7.52 -27.39
C ARG A 118 7.18 -7.25 -27.68
N ASN A 119 6.43 -6.67 -26.74
CA ASN A 119 4.98 -6.53 -26.86
C ASN A 119 4.50 -5.14 -27.30
N CYS A 120 5.28 -4.07 -27.08
CA CYS A 120 4.81 -2.71 -27.40
C CYS A 120 5.49 -2.06 -28.62
N GLY A 121 6.57 -2.63 -29.15
CA GLY A 121 7.30 -2.07 -30.31
C GLY A 121 7.86 -0.66 -30.11
N ALA A 122 7.64 -0.02 -28.97
CA ALA A 122 7.95 1.39 -28.71
C ALA A 122 9.42 1.63 -28.29
N CYS A 123 10.21 0.57 -28.15
CA CYS A 123 11.65 0.68 -27.91
C CYS A 123 12.38 0.09 -29.12
N GLY A 124 12.36 0.84 -30.22
CA GLY A 124 13.29 0.67 -31.34
C GLY A 124 14.67 1.15 -30.90
N TRP A 125 15.70 0.37 -31.26
CA TRP A 125 17.06 0.88 -31.37
C TRP A 125 17.17 1.74 -32.62
#